data_AF-A0A8A1M9F1-F1
#
_entry.id   AF-A0A8A1M9F1-F1
#
_cell.length_a   1.000
_cell.length_b   1.000
_cell.length_c   1.000
_cell.angle_alpha   90.00
_cell.angle_beta   90.00
_cell.angle_gamma   90.00
#
_symmetry.space_group_name_H-M   'P 1'
#
loop_
_entity.id
_entity.type
_entity.pdbx_description
1 polymer ?
#
loop_
_entity_poly.entity_id
_entity_poly.type
_entity_poly.pdbx_seq_one_letter_code
_entity_poly.pdbx_strand_id
1 'polypeptide(L)'
;MAVTAVVDEIEQHFKSFKPATFDVNRQLKAIEAFEAQAMKGAEETKGKVELELQSLEKTLANIETARPFEDLTVDEVSEARPDILEKTSQLVSKGKWMPPGYKERFGDLSFL
;
A
#
# COMPACT_ATOMS: atom_id res chain seq x y z
N MET A 1 -51.60 53.87 -29.57
CA MET A 1 -52.18 52.65 -28.97
C MET A 1 -51.29 51.40 -29.09
N ALA A 2 -50.08 51.48 -29.66
CA ALA A 2 -49.22 50.29 -29.84
C ALA A 2 -48.25 49.99 -28.68
N VAL A 3 -47.96 50.95 -27.80
CA VAL A 3 -46.95 50.81 -26.74
C VAL A 3 -47.48 50.01 -25.53
N THR A 4 -48.77 50.14 -25.22
CA THR A 4 -49.40 49.44 -24.10
C THR A 4 -49.44 47.92 -24.29
N ALA A 5 -49.69 47.44 -25.51
CA ALA A 5 -49.72 46.00 -25.79
C ALA A 5 -48.37 45.31 -25.55
N VAL A 6 -47.27 45.99 -25.91
CA VAL A 6 -45.90 45.47 -25.68
C VAL A 6 -45.56 45.46 -24.20
N VAL A 7 -46.01 46.48 -23.45
CA VAL A 7 -45.82 46.55 -22.00
C VAL A 7 -46.57 45.41 -21.31
N ASP A 8 -47.82 45.16 -21.69
CA ASP A 8 -48.65 44.08 -21.13
C ASP A 8 -48.05 42.69 -21.42
N GLU A 9 -47.51 42.49 -22.62
CA GLU A 9 -46.90 41.22 -23.03
C GLU A 9 -45.59 40.95 -22.24
N ILE A 10 -44.74 41.96 -22.06
CA ILE A 10 -43.53 41.86 -21.22
C ILE A 10 -43.91 41.61 -19.76
N GLU A 11 -44.94 42.28 -19.24
CA GLU A 11 -45.40 42.07 -17.87
C GLU A 11 -45.93 40.64 -17.66
N GLN A 12 -46.61 40.08 -18.67
CA GLN A 12 -47.08 38.69 -18.66
C GLN A 12 -45.91 37.71 -18.70
N HIS A 13 -44.89 37.95 -19.52
CA HIS A 13 -43.68 37.13 -19.55
C HIS A 13 -42.89 37.22 -18.24
N PHE A 14 -42.81 38.39 -17.62
CA PHE A 14 -42.11 38.57 -16.35
C PHE A 14 -42.84 37.90 -15.18
N LYS A 15 -44.18 37.99 -15.14
CA LYS A 15 -45.01 37.32 -14.13
C LYS A 15 -45.02 35.79 -14.28
N SER A 16 -44.85 35.28 -15.50
CA SER A 16 -44.79 33.84 -15.78
C SER A 16 -43.38 33.25 -15.73
N PHE A 17 -42.33 34.09 -15.76
CA PHE A 17 -40.95 33.66 -15.65
C PHE A 17 -40.66 33.17 -14.22
N LYS A 18 -40.57 31.84 -14.07
CA LYS A 18 -40.01 31.21 -12.89
C LYS A 18 -38.54 30.88 -13.16
N PRO A 19 -37.58 31.44 -12.39
CA PRO A 19 -36.19 31.05 -12.51
C PRO A 19 -36.05 29.54 -12.30
N ALA A 20 -35.38 28.85 -13.22
CA ALA A 20 -35.04 27.45 -13.02
C ALA A 20 -34.03 27.35 -11.86
N THR A 21 -34.45 26.80 -10.73
CA THR A 21 -33.57 26.50 -9.60
C THR A 21 -32.86 25.18 -9.89
N PHE A 22 -31.53 25.19 -9.82
CA PHE A 22 -30.76 23.95 -9.92
C PHE A 22 -30.87 23.17 -8.59
N ASP A 23 -31.40 21.94 -8.65
CA ASP A 23 -31.41 21.04 -7.49
C ASP A 23 -30.04 20.39 -7.30
N VAL A 24 -29.23 21.01 -6.46
CA VAL A 24 -27.87 20.55 -6.13
C VAL A 24 -27.84 19.38 -5.14
N ASN A 25 -28.98 18.96 -4.58
CA ASN A 25 -29.01 17.92 -3.54
C ASN A 25 -28.49 16.57 -4.05
N ARG A 26 -28.74 16.24 -5.33
CA ARG A 26 -28.19 15.01 -5.92
C ARG A 26 -26.68 15.04 -6.02
N GLN A 27 -26.11 16.20 -6.36
CA GLN A 27 -24.66 16.39 -6.45
C GLN A 27 -24.02 16.39 -5.07
N LEU A 28 -24.65 17.06 -4.09
CA LEU A 28 -24.21 17.05 -2.69
C LEU A 28 -24.17 15.62 -2.12
N LYS A 29 -25.22 14.82 -2.32
CA LYS A 29 -25.23 13.41 -1.88
C LYS A 29 -24.14 12.56 -2.56
N ALA A 30 -23.85 12.83 -3.83
CA ALA A 30 -22.77 12.15 -4.52
C ALA A 30 -21.41 12.54 -3.92
N ILE A 31 -21.18 13.83 -3.67
CA ILE A 31 -19.95 14.35 -3.04
C ILE A 31 -19.77 13.72 -1.66
N GLU A 32 -20.80 13.70 -0.81
CA GLU A 32 -20.75 13.08 0.51
C GLU A 32 -20.37 11.59 0.45
N ALA A 33 -20.92 10.85 -0.52
CA ALA A 33 -20.58 9.44 -0.71
C ALA A 33 -19.13 9.25 -1.18
N PHE A 34 -18.63 10.12 -2.08
CA PHE A 34 -17.24 10.12 -2.52
C PHE A 34 -16.28 10.47 -1.39
N GLU A 35 -16.60 11.49 -0.59
CA GLU A 35 -15.81 11.91 0.56
C GLU A 35 -15.73 10.80 1.61
N ALA A 36 -16.85 10.16 1.95
CA ALA A 36 -16.86 9.05 2.89
C ALA A 36 -15.96 7.89 2.43
N GLN A 37 -16.01 7.54 1.14
CA GLN A 37 -15.16 6.48 0.59
C GLN A 37 -13.68 6.90 0.53
N ALA A 38 -13.38 8.15 0.19
CA ALA A 38 -12.03 8.68 0.17
C ALA A 38 -11.42 8.73 1.58
N MET A 39 -12.19 9.19 2.57
CA MET A 39 -11.78 9.21 3.98
C MET A 39 -11.51 7.80 4.50
N LYS A 40 -12.40 6.85 4.20
CA LYS A 40 -12.19 5.44 4.55
C LYS A 40 -10.89 4.89 3.93
N GLY A 41 -10.66 5.13 2.64
CA GLY A 41 -9.44 4.68 1.97
C GLY A 41 -8.18 5.32 2.55
N ALA A 42 -8.25 6.60 2.92
CA ALA A 42 -7.15 7.31 3.55
C ALA A 42 -6.85 6.76 4.96
N GLU A 43 -7.88 6.51 5.77
CA GLU A 43 -7.75 5.92 7.11
C GLU A 43 -7.18 4.51 7.07
N GLU A 44 -7.67 3.66 6.16
CA GLU A 44 -7.14 2.31 5.96
C GLU A 44 -5.66 2.33 5.54
N THR A 45 -5.29 3.24 4.64
CA THR A 45 -3.91 3.39 4.19
C THR A 45 -3.02 3.91 5.31
N LYS A 46 -3.47 4.93 6.03
CA LYS A 46 -2.76 5.47 7.19
C LYS A 46 -2.51 4.38 8.23
N GLY A 47 -3.52 3.59 8.58
CA GLY A 47 -3.38 2.48 9.52
C GLY A 47 -2.37 1.42 9.06
N LYS A 48 -2.37 1.06 7.76
CA LYS A 48 -1.37 0.14 7.20
C LYS A 48 0.04 0.69 7.28
N VAL A 49 0.24 1.95 6.89
CA VAL A 49 1.54 2.61 6.93
C VAL A 49 2.06 2.71 8.37
N GLU A 50 1.21 3.02 9.34
CA GLU A 50 1.59 3.04 10.76
C GLU A 50 2.06 1.66 11.26
N LEU A 51 1.37 0.59 10.87
CA LEU A 51 1.77 -0.78 11.22
C LEU A 51 3.10 -1.18 10.57
N GLU A 52 3.28 -0.86 9.29
CA GLU A 52 4.53 -1.12 8.57
C GLU A 52 5.69 -0.35 9.20
N LEU A 53 5.49 0.92 9.54
CA LEU A 53 6.51 1.74 10.18
C LEU A 53 6.93 1.15 11.54
N GLN A 54 5.97 0.75 12.38
CA GLN A 54 6.27 0.08 13.65
C GLN A 54 7.03 -1.24 13.45
N SER A 55 6.70 -1.99 12.41
CA SER A 55 7.41 -3.23 12.07
C SER A 55 8.85 -2.95 11.62
N LEU A 56 9.05 -1.90 10.81
CA LEU A 56 10.38 -1.48 10.35
C LEU A 56 11.23 -0.96 11.52
N GLU A 57 10.66 -0.18 12.44
CA GLU A 57 11.35 0.29 13.65
C GLU A 57 11.81 -0.89 14.53
N LYS A 58 10.95 -1.88 14.74
CA LYS A 58 11.34 -3.12 15.46
C LYS A 58 12.44 -3.87 14.73
N THR A 59 12.37 -3.94 13.40
CA THR A 59 13.40 -4.58 12.59
C THR A 59 14.73 -3.85 12.72
N LEU A 60 14.71 -2.52 12.69
CA LEU A 60 15.90 -1.69 12.87
C LEU A 60 16.51 -1.90 14.26
N ALA A 61 15.70 -1.84 15.32
CA ALA A 61 16.17 -2.07 16.69
C ALA A 61 16.79 -3.47 16.85
N ASN A 62 16.20 -4.50 16.22
CA ASN A 62 16.77 -5.84 16.20
C ASN A 62 18.12 -5.88 15.47
N ILE A 63 18.29 -5.13 14.38
CA ILE A 63 19.57 -5.05 13.65
C ILE A 63 20.64 -4.34 14.49
N GLU A 64 20.28 -3.24 15.15
CA GLU A 64 21.23 -2.45 15.95
C GLU A 64 21.69 -3.16 17.22
N THR A 65 20.81 -3.97 17.82
CA THR A 65 21.11 -4.75 19.04
C THR A 65 21.54 -6.17 18.75
N ALA A 66 21.57 -6.58 17.47
CA ALA A 66 22.01 -7.91 17.09
C ALA A 66 23.46 -8.13 17.48
N ARG A 67 23.76 -9.37 17.88
CA ARG A 67 25.15 -9.83 18.05
C ARG A 67 25.92 -9.71 16.72
N PRO A 68 27.24 -9.51 16.78
CA PRO A 68 28.10 -9.59 15.60
C PRO A 68 28.00 -10.95 14.89
N PHE A 69 28.15 -10.94 13.56
CA PHE A 69 28.14 -12.18 12.75
C PHE A 69 29.28 -13.13 13.10
N GLU A 70 30.40 -12.65 13.61
CA GLU A 70 31.55 -13.49 14.00
C GLU A 70 31.24 -14.35 15.23
N ASP A 71 30.31 -13.92 16.08
CA ASP A 71 29.91 -14.68 17.25
C ASP A 71 28.81 -15.70 16.92
N LEU A 72 28.17 -15.61 15.76
CA LEU A 72 27.01 -16.43 15.40
C LEU A 72 27.39 -17.90 15.17
N THR A 73 26.65 -18.82 15.79
CA THR A 73 26.89 -20.27 15.61
C THR A 73 25.94 -20.88 14.57
N VAL A 74 26.37 -21.97 13.93
CA VAL A 74 25.57 -22.69 12.93
C VAL A 74 24.32 -23.33 13.55
N ASP A 75 24.41 -23.77 14.81
CA ASP A 75 23.28 -24.36 15.53
C ASP A 75 22.18 -23.31 15.76
N GLU A 76 22.53 -22.11 16.23
CA GLU A 76 21.59 -21.00 16.41
C GLU A 76 20.91 -20.60 15.09
N VAL A 77 21.67 -20.59 13.99
CA VAL A 77 21.11 -20.33 12.65
C VAL A 77 20.12 -21.43 12.24
N SER A 78 20.45 -22.68 12.54
CA SER A 78 19.62 -23.84 12.20
C SER A 78 18.34 -23.88 13.04
N GLU A 79 18.41 -23.49 14.31
CA GLU A 79 17.25 -23.33 15.19
C GLU A 79 16.33 -22.18 14.73
N ALA A 80 16.92 -21.04 14.37
CA ALA A 80 16.15 -19.89 13.87
C ALA A 80 15.54 -20.13 12.48
N ARG A 81 16.21 -20.94 11.63
CA ARG A 81 15.84 -21.21 10.24
C ARG A 81 15.93 -22.71 9.91
N PRO A 82 14.96 -23.52 10.39
CA PRO A 82 14.97 -24.96 10.17
C PRO A 82 14.87 -25.36 8.67
N ASP A 83 14.39 -24.46 7.82
CA ASP A 83 14.36 -24.66 6.37
C ASP A 83 15.75 -24.81 5.73
N ILE A 84 16.81 -24.32 6.40
CA ILE A 84 18.20 -24.51 5.97
C ILE A 84 18.59 -25.99 6.11
N LEU A 85 18.25 -26.64 7.23
CA LEU A 85 18.52 -28.05 7.45
C LEU A 85 17.75 -28.92 6.46
N GLU A 86 16.47 -28.59 6.23
CA GLU A 86 15.65 -29.30 5.25
C GLU A 86 16.28 -29.25 3.85
N LYS A 87 16.65 -28.05 3.38
CA LYS A 87 17.29 -27.87 2.07
C LYS A 87 18.63 -28.59 1.99
N THR A 88 19.43 -28.53 3.06
CA THR A 88 20.73 -29.21 3.13
C THR A 88 20.52 -30.72 3.01
N SER A 89 19.57 -31.29 3.74
CA SER A 89 19.21 -32.71 3.65
C SER A 89 18.75 -33.10 2.24
N GLN A 90 17.96 -32.26 1.58
CA GLN A 90 17.51 -32.51 0.20
C GLN A 90 18.66 -32.44 -0.82
N LEU A 91 19.65 -31.57 -0.62
CA LEU A 91 20.82 -31.49 -1.48
C LEU A 91 21.69 -32.74 -1.32
N VAL A 92 21.94 -33.15 -0.09
CA VAL A 92 22.68 -34.37 0.25
C VAL A 92 21.98 -35.60 -0.33
N SER A 93 20.67 -35.72 -0.16
CA SER A 93 19.90 -36.86 -0.70
C SER A 93 19.93 -36.93 -2.24
N LYS A 94 20.15 -35.79 -2.90
CA LYS A 94 20.28 -35.68 -4.36
C LYS A 94 21.74 -35.77 -4.83
N GLY A 95 22.69 -36.04 -3.94
CA GLY A 95 24.12 -36.11 -4.25
C GLY A 95 24.75 -34.77 -4.63
N LYS A 96 24.08 -33.65 -4.32
CA LYS A 96 24.58 -32.30 -4.58
C LYS A 96 25.34 -31.80 -3.35
N TRP A 97 26.67 -31.90 -3.41
CA TRP A 97 27.55 -31.53 -2.30
C TRP A 97 27.97 -30.06 -2.30
N MET A 98 27.84 -29.37 -3.44
CA MET A 98 28.12 -27.94 -3.57
C MET A 98 26.81 -27.18 -3.82
N PRO A 99 26.45 -26.19 -2.98
CA PRO A 99 25.31 -25.34 -3.25
C PRO A 99 25.47 -24.58 -4.58
N PRO A 100 24.41 -24.49 -5.40
CA PRO A 100 24.49 -23.77 -6.67
C PRO A 100 24.78 -22.29 -6.43
N GLY A 101 25.69 -21.69 -7.21
CA GLY A 101 26.01 -20.26 -7.11
C GLY A 101 27.01 -19.89 -6.00
N TYR A 102 27.45 -20.85 -5.18
CA TYR A 102 28.37 -20.59 -4.07
C TYR A 102 29.75 -20.20 -4.57
N LYS A 103 30.32 -20.96 -5.52
CA LYS A 103 31.68 -20.75 -6.05
C LYS A 103 31.81 -19.42 -6.78
N GLU A 104 30.75 -18.98 -7.45
CA GLU A 104 30.71 -17.70 -8.17
C GLU A 104 30.73 -16.50 -7.22
N ARG A 105 30.18 -16.65 -6.01
CA ARG A 105 30.09 -15.59 -5.00
C ARG A 105 31.27 -15.57 -4.04
N PHE A 106 31.75 -16.73 -3.63
CA PHE A 106 32.72 -16.90 -2.54
C PHE A 106 34.06 -17.47 -3.00
N GLY A 107 34.18 -17.86 -4.27
CA GLY A 107 35.38 -18.50 -4.82
C GLY A 107 35.49 -19.97 -4.45
N ASP A 108 36.60 -20.57 -4.86
CA ASP A 108 37.01 -21.91 -4.46
C ASP A 108 38.40 -21.80 -3.84
N LEU A 109 38.54 -22.36 -2.63
CA LEU A 109 39.80 -22.36 -1.88
C LEU A 109 40.56 -23.67 -2.08
N SER A 110 40.13 -24.52 -3.02
CA SER A 110 40.87 -25.71 -3.41
C SER A 110 42.26 -25.36 -3.94
N PHE A 111 43.28 -26.08 -3.47
CA PHE A 111 44.66 -25.94 -3.93
C PHE A 111 44.93 -26.59 -5.30
N LEU A 112 43.92 -27.26 -5.88
CA LEU A 112 43.96 -28.01 -7.12
C LEU A 112 43.13 -27.33 -8.20
#